data_AF-A0A962V5C9-F1
#
_entry.id   AF-A0A962V5C9-F1
#
_cell.length_a   1.000
_cell.length_b   1.000
_cell.length_c   1.000
_cell.angle_alpha   90.00
_cell.angle_beta   90.00
_cell.angle_gamma   90.00
#
_symmetry.space_group_name_H-M   'P 1'
#
loop_
_entity.id
_entity.type
_entity.pdbx_description
1 polymer ?
#
loop_
_entity_poly.entity_id
_entity_poly.type
_entity_poly.pdbx_seq_one_letter_code
_entity_poly.pdbx_strand_id
1 'polypeptide(L)' 'MNAQVSKTQRAAETLNDPRWAAVQARDSAADGRFYYSVKTTGVYCRPSCAARLARPENVQFHA' A
#
# COMPACT_ATOMS: atom_id res chain seq x y z
N MET A 1 16.50 -14.56 15.97
CA MET A 1 15.91 -13.20 15.95
C MET A 1 15.24 -12.98 14.60
N ASN A 2 14.01 -13.45 14.37
CA ASN A 2 13.30 -13.15 13.12
C ASN A 2 11.82 -12.95 13.44
N ALA A 3 11.43 -11.68 13.55
CA ALA A 3 10.04 -11.28 13.77
C ALA A 3 9.22 -11.66 12.53
N GLN A 4 8.49 -12.76 12.60
CA GLN A 4 7.44 -13.06 11.64
C GLN A 4 6.30 -12.07 11.87
N VAL A 5 6.34 -10.93 11.18
CA VAL A 5 5.23 -9.96 11.23
C VAL A 5 3.98 -10.63 10.67
N SER A 6 3.00 -10.85 11.53
CA SER A 6 1.74 -11.50 11.19
C SER A 6 1.02 -10.73 10.07
N LYS A 7 0.23 -11.42 9.24
CA LYS A 7 -0.56 -10.77 8.17
C LYS A 7 -1.46 -9.66 8.71
N THR A 8 -2.08 -9.89 9.88
CA THR A 8 -2.95 -8.93 10.54
C THR A 8 -2.19 -7.68 10.94
N GLN A 9 -0.95 -7.82 11.39
CA GLN A 9 -0.12 -6.70 11.83
C GLN A 9 0.30 -5.83 10.64
N ARG A 10 0.72 -6.44 9.52
CA ARG A 10 0.99 -5.71 8.25
C ARG A 10 -0.25 -5.02 7.69
N ALA A 11 -1.41 -5.67 7.81
CA ALA A 11 -2.67 -5.05 7.43
C ALA A 11 -2.95 -3.81 8.29
N ALA A 12 -2.80 -3.92 9.61
CA ALA A 12 -3.01 -2.81 10.53
C ALA A 12 -2.03 -1.65 10.26
N GLU A 13 -0.74 -1.93 10.03
CA GLU A 13 0.26 -0.91 9.67
C GLU A 13 -0.15 -0.15 8.40
N THR A 14 -0.58 -0.87 7.36
CA THR A 14 -1.04 -0.25 6.11
C THR A 14 -2.32 0.55 6.33
N LEU A 15 -3.31 0.00 7.06
CA LEU A 15 -4.58 0.66 7.32
C LEU A 15 -4.43 1.93 8.17
N ASN A 16 -3.47 1.95 9.08
CA ASN A 16 -3.15 3.10 9.92
C ASN A 16 -2.26 4.14 9.21
N ASP A 17 -1.71 3.82 8.05
CA ASP A 17 -0.90 4.77 7.28
C ASP A 17 -1.80 5.77 6.54
N PRO A 18 -1.57 7.10 6.68
CA PRO A 18 -2.37 8.11 5.99
C PRO A 18 -2.33 7.98 4.46
N ARG A 19 -1.27 7.40 3.89
CA ARG A 19 -1.15 7.15 2.45
C ARG A 19 -2.17 6.13 1.95
N TRP A 20 -2.64 5.23 2.81
CA TRP A 20 -3.65 4.25 2.42
C TRP A 20 -5.00 4.89 2.09
N ALA A 21 -5.37 5.97 2.79
CA ALA A 21 -6.57 6.73 2.45
C ALA A 21 -6.49 7.33 1.03
N ALA A 22 -5.33 7.85 0.63
CA ALA A 22 -5.10 8.38 -0.71
C ALA A 22 -5.17 7.29 -1.79
N VAL A 23 -4.62 6.10 -1.52
CA VAL A 23 -4.73 4.94 -2.42
C VAL A 23 -6.19 4.46 -2.55
N GLN A 24 -6.94 4.41 -1.45
CA GLN A 24 -8.36 4.05 -1.48
C GLN A 24 -9.21 5.06 -2.24
N ALA A 25 -8.93 6.35 -2.06
CA ALA A 25 -9.60 7.44 -2.75
C ALA A 25 -9.18 7.59 -4.23
N ARG A 26 -8.13 6.87 -4.66
CA ARG A 26 -7.49 7.03 -5.97
C ARG A 26 -7.08 8.48 -6.26
N ASP A 27 -6.54 9.12 -5.23
CA ASP A 27 -6.19 10.54 -5.28
C ASP A 27 -5.02 10.80 -6.24
N SER A 28 -5.29 11.50 -7.33
CA SER A 28 -4.29 11.90 -8.32
C SER A 28 -3.35 13.00 -7.79
N ALA A 29 -3.73 13.76 -6.76
CA ALA A 29 -2.84 14.74 -6.13
C ALA A 29 -1.72 14.07 -5.31
N ALA A 30 -1.91 12.80 -4.95
CA ALA A 30 -0.89 11.98 -4.30
C ALA A 30 0.08 11.33 -5.29
N ASP A 31 -0.22 11.34 -6.60
CA ASP A 31 0.68 10.82 -7.62
C ASP A 31 2.00 11.60 -7.61
N GLY A 32 3.12 10.85 -7.62
CA GLY A 32 4.47 11.43 -7.56
C GLY A 32 4.92 11.86 -6.16
N ARG A 33 4.04 11.84 -5.15
CA ARG A 33 4.46 12.00 -3.74
C ARG A 33 4.95 10.69 -3.13
N PHE A 34 4.35 9.58 -3.55
CA PHE A 34 4.75 8.24 -3.16
C PHE A 34 4.26 7.22 -4.19
N TYR A 35 4.80 6.01 -4.10
CA TYR A 35 4.35 4.84 -4.83
C TYR A 35 4.03 3.73 -3.84
N TYR A 36 3.22 2.77 -4.25
CA TYR A 36 3.00 1.55 -3.47
C TYR A 36 3.30 0.31 -4.29
N SER A 37 3.83 -0.72 -3.64
CA SER A 37 4.09 -2.02 -4.24
C SER A 37 3.16 -3.07 -3.69
N VAL A 38 2.79 -4.05 -4.51
CA VAL A 38 2.02 -5.22 -4.10
C VAL A 38 2.97 -6.41 -3.96
N LYS A 39 3.24 -6.85 -2.73
CA LYS A 39 4.21 -7.90 -2.39
C LYS A 39 3.99 -9.22 -3.15
N THR A 40 2.74 -9.58 -3.45
CA THR A 40 2.41 -10.83 -4.14
C THR A 40 2.71 -10.82 -5.63
N THR A 41 2.64 -9.65 -6.27
CA THR A 41 2.86 -9.51 -7.72
C THR A 41 4.18 -8.80 -8.05
N GLY A 42 4.80 -8.12 -7.09
CA GLY A 42 5.98 -7.27 -7.31
C GLY A 42 5.69 -5.99 -8.10
N VAL A 43 4.42 -5.70 -8.38
CA VAL A 43 4.02 -4.55 -9.19
C VAL A 43 4.06 -3.29 -8.34
N TYR A 44 4.62 -2.22 -8.90
CA TYR A 44 4.55 -0.87 -8.37
C TYR A 44 3.43 -0.09 -9.04
N CYS A 45 2.65 0.62 -8.24
CA CYS A 45 1.51 1.40 -8.67
C CYS A 45 1.57 2.81 -8.09
N ARG A 46 0.94 3.73 -8.81
CA ARG A 46 0.62 5.08 -8.33
C ARG A 46 -0.65 5.06 -7.47
N PRO A 47 -0.80 6.00 -6.53
CA PRO A 47 -2.02 6.13 -5.72
C PRO A 47 -3.31 6.24 -6.55
N SER A 48 -3.29 6.90 -7.71
CA SER A 48 -4.44 7.02 -8.61
C SER A 48 -4.75 5.79 -9.47
N CYS A 49 -3.96 4.71 -9.37
CA CYS A 49 -4.08 3.59 -10.29
C CYS A 49 -5.48 2.96 -10.26
N ALA A 50 -6.10 2.81 -11.43
CA ALA A 50 -7.43 2.21 -11.58
C ALA A 50 -7.47 0.70 -11.30
N ALA A 51 -6.32 0.06 -11.08
CA ALA A 51 -6.21 -1.35 -10.76
C ALA A 51 -7.01 -1.72 -9.50
N ARG A 52 -7.33 -3.01 -9.37
CA ARG A 52 -7.96 -3.53 -8.16
C ARG A 52 -7.01 -3.33 -6.99
N LEU A 53 -7.52 -2.74 -5.91
CA LEU A 53 -6.75 -2.57 -4.67
C LEU A 53 -6.33 -3.92 -4.12
N ALA A 54 -5.03 -4.05 -3.85
CA ALA A 54 -4.49 -5.22 -3.18
C ALA A 54 -4.93 -5.24 -1.72
N ARG A 55 -4.84 -6.42 -1.10
CA ARG A 55 -5.07 -6.55 0.34
C ARG A 55 -4.03 -5.72 1.10
N PRO A 56 -4.40 -4.96 2.14
CA PRO A 56 -3.48 -4.12 2.91
C PRO A 56 -2.24 -4.87 3.40
N GLU A 57 -2.39 -6.14 3.83
CA GLU A 57 -1.28 -7.00 4.28
C GLU A 57 -0.16 -7.24 3.24
N ASN A 58 -0.45 -6.99 1.97
CA ASN A 58 0.45 -7.16 0.83
C ASN A 58 0.87 -5.83 0.23
N VAL A 59 0.45 -4.69 0.78
CA VAL A 59 0.82 -3.36 0.29
C VAL A 59 2.02 -2.86 1.09
N GLN A 60 2.92 -2.15 0.40
CA GLN A 60 4.03 -1.46 1.01
C GLN A 60 4.24 -0.13 0.30
N PHE A 61 4.45 0.93 1.07
CA PHE A 61 4.63 2.29 0.55
C PHE A 61 6.11 2.64 0.40
N HIS A 62 6.43 3.40 -0.64
CA HIS A 62 7.76 3.87 -0.99
C HIS A 62 7.71 5.35 -1.35
N ALA A 63 8.71 6.13 -0.95
CA ALA A 63 8.85 7.55 -1.27
C ALA A 63 9.89 7.74 -2.36
#